data_AF-A0A942G4Y7-F1
#
_entry.id   AF-A0A942G4Y7-F1
#
_cell.length_a   1.000
_cell.length_b   1.000
_cell.length_c   1.000
_cell.angle_alpha   90.00
_cell.angle_beta   90.00
_cell.angle_gamma   90.00
#
_symmetry.space_group_name_H-M   'P 1'
#
loop_
_entity.id
_entity.type
_entity.pdbx_description
1 polymer ?
#
loop_
_entity_poly.entity_id
_entity_poly.type
_entity_poly.pdbx_seq_one_letter_code
_entity_poly.pdbx_strand_id
1 'polypeptide(L)'
;MKVSVRELVYGALLTSLAIIIPLYFRGWLQIVIPPFSATLASHVPVMLAMFVSPLVAALVGVGSTYGFFITLPPVIAARASIHIIFGVMGAILYRRGMRPWPIIALTAPVHAIGEALAVIPFGFTLQAAFVTVGIGTLLHHLMDAAISISLFTALVKAGVTFYTPARLSKSSPK
;
A
#
# COMPACT_ATOMS: atom_id res chain seq x y z
N MET A 1 19.48 -10.07 -8.10
CA MET A 1 18.71 -8.95 -8.67
C MET A 1 19.61 -7.73 -8.75
N LYS A 2 19.73 -7.08 -9.91
CA LYS A 2 20.41 -5.77 -10.00
C LYS A 2 19.36 -4.69 -9.76
N VAL A 3 19.55 -3.86 -8.73
CA VAL A 3 18.69 -2.71 -8.43
C VAL A 3 19.15 -1.54 -9.29
N SER A 4 18.24 -0.92 -10.04
CA SER A 4 18.55 0.27 -10.81
C SER A 4 18.62 1.52 -9.91
N VAL A 5 19.36 2.54 -10.33
CA VAL A 5 19.41 3.84 -9.63
C VAL A 5 18.01 4.43 -9.47
N ARG A 6 17.15 4.27 -10.47
CA ARG A 6 15.75 4.73 -10.40
C ARG A 6 14.96 3.99 -9.32
N GLU A 7 15.08 2.67 -9.23
CA GLU A 7 14.44 1.89 -8.17
C GLU A 7 14.96 2.29 -6.79
N LEU A 8 16.26 2.58 -6.65
CA LEU A 8 16.84 3.07 -5.41
C LEU A 8 16.23 4.42 -4.99
N VAL A 9 16.18 5.40 -5.91
CA VAL A 9 15.66 6.74 -5.64
C VAL A 9 14.17 6.71 -5.32
N TYR A 10 13.36 6.03 -6.13
CA TYR A 10 11.93 5.89 -5.87
C TYR A 10 11.66 5.11 -4.58
N GLY A 11 12.44 4.04 -4.33
CA GLY A 11 12.35 3.27 -3.10
C GLY A 11 12.63 4.13 -1.87
N ALA A 12 13.70 4.91 -1.87
CA ALA A 12 14.04 5.81 -0.78
C ALA A 12 12.95 6.86 -0.53
N LEU A 13 12.46 7.52 -1.60
CA LEU A 13 11.42 8.54 -1.50
C LEU A 13 10.10 7.97 -0.96
N LEU A 14 9.60 6.89 -1.56
CA LEU A 14 8.33 6.27 -1.17
C LEU A 14 8.42 5.64 0.24
N THR A 15 9.57 5.08 0.61
CA THR A 15 9.77 4.53 1.96
C THR A 15 9.76 5.66 2.99
N SER A 16 10.41 6.79 2.68
CA SER A 16 10.38 7.97 3.54
C SER A 16 8.95 8.47 3.72
N LEU A 17 8.17 8.57 2.64
CA LEU A 17 6.75 8.93 2.71
C LEU A 17 5.95 7.94 3.58
N ALA A 18 6.16 6.63 3.41
CA ALA A 18 5.49 5.60 4.19
C ALA A 18 5.79 5.67 5.69
N ILE A 19 6.98 6.14 6.07
CA ILE A 19 7.34 6.39 7.47
C ILE A 19 6.66 7.67 7.96
N ILE A 20 6.82 8.79 7.26
CA ILE A 20 6.38 10.10 7.80
C ILE A 20 4.87 10.27 7.83
N ILE A 21 4.11 9.65 6.91
CA ILE A 21 2.64 9.83 6.85
C ILE A 21 1.98 9.48 8.19
N PRO A 22 2.15 8.27 8.77
CA PRO A 22 1.55 7.98 10.08
C PRO A 22 2.04 8.94 11.18
N LEU A 23 3.30 9.37 11.16
CA LEU A 23 3.85 10.31 12.16
C LEU A 23 3.12 11.67 12.15
N TYR A 24 2.94 12.25 10.97
CA TYR A 24 2.37 13.60 10.85
C TYR A 24 0.85 13.62 10.72
N PHE A 25 0.24 12.55 10.20
CA PHE A 25 -1.21 12.51 9.97
C PHE A 25 -1.98 11.94 11.16
N ARG A 26 -1.29 11.30 12.12
CA ARG A 26 -1.89 10.84 13.38
C ARG A 26 -2.66 11.97 14.06
N GLY A 27 -3.90 11.67 14.48
CA GLY A 27 -4.76 12.59 15.20
C GLY A 27 -5.49 13.66 14.37
N TRP A 28 -5.12 13.89 13.10
CA TRP A 28 -5.74 14.90 12.24
C TRP A 28 -6.38 14.30 10.98
N LEU A 29 -5.63 13.49 10.22
CA LEU A 29 -6.14 12.74 9.05
C LEU A 29 -6.31 11.26 9.39
N GLN A 30 -6.70 10.97 10.62
CA GLN A 30 -6.77 9.63 11.16
C GLN A 30 -8.12 9.35 11.82
N ILE A 31 -8.70 8.20 11.50
CA ILE A 31 -9.87 7.63 12.16
C ILE A 31 -9.39 6.47 13.02
N VAL A 32 -9.84 6.40 14.27
CA VAL A 32 -9.46 5.34 15.23
C VAL A 32 -10.72 4.73 15.83
N ILE A 33 -10.95 3.44 15.56
CA ILE A 33 -12.03 2.63 16.12
C ILE A 33 -11.40 1.27 16.49
N PRO A 34 -10.82 1.11 17.69
CA PRO A 34 -9.97 -0.04 17.99
C PRO A 34 -10.64 -1.40 17.70
N PRO A 35 -9.91 -2.40 17.14
CA PRO A 35 -8.49 -2.37 16.74
C PRO A 35 -8.25 -1.77 15.34
N PHE A 36 -9.29 -1.21 14.73
CA PHE A 36 -9.17 -0.52 13.45
C PHE A 36 -8.64 0.90 13.62
N SER A 37 -7.84 1.30 12.64
CA SER A 37 -7.45 2.67 12.40
C SER A 37 -7.22 2.84 10.91
N ALA A 38 -7.57 4.02 10.40
CA ALA A 38 -7.30 4.45 9.04
C ALA A 38 -6.59 5.80 9.10
N THR A 39 -5.39 5.89 8.55
CA THR A 39 -4.67 7.16 8.36
C THR A 39 -4.71 7.47 6.88
N LEU A 40 -5.35 8.57 6.48
CA LEU A 40 -5.54 8.90 5.07
C LEU A 40 -4.18 8.91 4.33
N ALA A 41 -4.15 8.39 3.12
CA ALA A 41 -2.97 8.25 2.26
C ALA A 41 -1.88 7.28 2.77
N SER A 42 -2.08 6.56 3.87
CA SER A 42 -1.05 5.65 4.41
C SER A 42 -0.67 4.51 3.45
N HIS A 43 -1.58 4.08 2.58
CA HIS A 43 -1.28 3.06 1.57
C HIS A 43 -0.72 3.64 0.27
N VAL A 44 -0.83 4.95 0.04
CA VAL A 44 -0.45 5.58 -1.23
C VAL A 44 1.00 5.28 -1.61
N PRO A 45 2.00 5.36 -0.69
CA PRO A 45 3.37 5.04 -1.05
C PRO A 45 3.55 3.60 -1.52
N VAL A 46 2.96 2.62 -0.81
CA VAL A 46 3.09 1.20 -1.18
C VAL A 46 2.31 0.89 -2.45
N MET A 47 1.17 1.54 -2.68
CA MET A 47 0.39 1.39 -3.91
C MET A 47 1.13 1.93 -5.14
N LEU A 48 1.79 3.08 -5.03
CA LEU A 48 2.66 3.59 -6.09
C LEU A 48 3.89 2.71 -6.29
N ALA A 49 4.46 2.16 -5.21
CA ALA A 49 5.61 1.27 -5.25
C ALA A 49 5.35 -0.03 -6.04
N MET A 50 4.09 -0.49 -6.10
CA MET A 50 3.69 -1.63 -6.94
C MET A 50 4.07 -1.42 -8.43
N PHE A 51 4.03 -0.18 -8.90
CA PHE A 51 4.35 0.16 -10.29
C PHE A 51 5.85 0.40 -10.53
N VAL A 52 6.68 0.31 -9.48
CA VAL A 52 8.15 0.44 -9.57
C VAL A 52 8.78 -0.95 -9.66
N SER A 53 8.72 -1.73 -8.58
CA SER A 53 9.22 -3.11 -8.55
C SER A 53 8.77 -3.87 -7.30
N PRO A 54 8.81 -5.22 -7.31
CA PRO A 54 8.52 -6.02 -6.12
C PRO A 54 9.42 -5.69 -4.93
N LEU A 55 10.72 -5.44 -5.16
CA LEU A 55 11.64 -5.07 -4.10
C LEU A 55 11.28 -3.72 -3.48
N VAL A 56 10.99 -2.72 -4.32
CA VAL A 56 10.60 -1.39 -3.85
C VAL A 56 9.27 -1.47 -3.09
N ALA A 57 8.28 -2.21 -3.57
CA ALA A 57 7.02 -2.43 -2.85
C ALA A 57 7.23 -3.09 -1.49
N ALA A 58 8.12 -4.09 -1.39
CA ALA A 58 8.47 -4.71 -0.12
C ALA A 58 9.10 -3.72 0.86
N LEU A 59 10.11 -2.95 0.40
CA LEU A 59 10.80 -1.95 1.24
C LEU A 59 9.85 -0.86 1.74
N VAL A 60 8.95 -0.38 0.88
CA VAL A 60 7.95 0.62 1.27
C VAL A 60 6.94 0.03 2.26
N GLY A 61 6.54 -1.23 2.08
CA GLY A 61 5.72 -1.95 3.07
C GLY A 61 6.41 -2.08 4.44
N VAL A 62 7.71 -2.39 4.46
CA VAL A 62 8.52 -2.42 5.69
C VAL A 62 8.60 -1.02 6.32
N GLY A 63 8.83 0.01 5.51
CA GLY A 63 8.83 1.40 5.97
C GLY A 63 7.49 1.82 6.57
N SER A 64 6.38 1.43 5.95
CA SER A 64 5.03 1.67 6.48
C SER A 64 4.82 0.97 7.82
N THR A 65 5.21 -0.31 7.91
CA THR A 65 5.15 -1.10 9.16
C THR A 65 5.94 -0.41 10.27
N TYR A 66 7.16 0.03 9.97
CA TYR A 66 8.01 0.73 10.92
C TYR A 66 7.42 2.10 11.33
N GLY A 67 6.91 2.88 10.38
CA GLY A 67 6.25 4.16 10.64
C GLY A 67 5.06 4.01 11.58
N PHE A 68 4.23 2.99 11.36
CA PHE A 68 3.13 2.67 12.28
C PHE A 68 3.60 2.14 13.63
N PHE A 69 4.66 1.33 13.68
CA PHE A 69 5.23 0.79 14.92
C PHE A 69 5.71 1.88 15.88
N ILE A 70 6.42 2.89 15.36
CA ILE A 70 6.92 3.99 16.20
C ILE A 70 5.83 5.03 16.53
N THR A 71 4.63 4.89 15.96
CA THR A 71 3.57 5.90 16.06
C THR A 71 2.32 5.41 16.77
N LEU A 72 1.97 4.13 16.66
CA LEU A 72 0.71 3.56 17.15
C LEU A 72 0.96 2.24 17.90
N PRO A 73 -0.03 1.70 18.63
CA PRO A 73 0.13 0.44 19.35
C PRO A 73 0.56 -0.72 18.45
N PRO A 74 1.28 -1.74 18.99
CA PRO A 74 1.84 -2.85 18.21
C PRO A 74 0.84 -3.60 17.32
N VAL A 75 -0.44 -3.71 17.72
CA VAL A 75 -1.49 -4.34 16.91
C VAL A 75 -1.70 -3.62 15.57
N ILE A 76 -1.54 -2.30 15.52
CA ILE A 76 -1.66 -1.53 14.28
C ILE A 76 -0.43 -1.74 13.39
N ALA A 77 0.76 -1.85 13.98
CA ALA A 77 1.96 -2.20 13.24
C ALA A 77 1.89 -3.62 12.66
N ALA A 78 1.34 -4.58 13.41
CA ALA A 78 1.10 -5.94 12.92
C ALA A 78 0.16 -5.94 11.71
N ARG A 79 -0.91 -5.14 11.73
CA ARG A 79 -1.76 -4.90 10.55
C ARG A 79 -0.98 -4.30 9.39
N ALA A 80 -0.21 -3.23 9.63
CA ALA A 80 0.58 -2.57 8.60
C ALA A 80 1.63 -3.49 7.93
N SER A 81 2.06 -4.58 8.58
CA SER A 81 2.93 -5.58 7.96
C SER A 81 2.34 -6.22 6.70
N ILE A 82 1.00 -6.25 6.59
CA ILE A 82 0.27 -6.77 5.43
C ILE A 82 0.52 -5.90 4.18
N HIS A 83 0.96 -4.65 4.36
CA HIS A 83 1.36 -3.77 3.24
C HIS A 83 2.48 -4.39 2.41
N ILE A 84 3.38 -5.14 3.04
CA ILE A 84 4.46 -5.87 2.35
C ILE A 84 3.86 -6.91 1.40
N ILE A 85 2.89 -7.69 1.91
CA ILE A 85 2.29 -8.81 1.18
C ILE A 85 1.51 -8.30 -0.03
N PHE A 86 0.55 -7.38 0.18
CA PHE A 86 -0.27 -6.91 -0.94
C PHE A 86 0.54 -6.04 -1.91
N GLY A 87 1.52 -5.27 -1.43
CA GLY A 87 2.39 -4.46 -2.26
C GLY A 87 3.25 -5.31 -3.21
N VAL A 88 3.89 -6.36 -2.67
CA VAL A 88 4.68 -7.30 -3.48
C VAL A 88 3.79 -8.05 -4.48
N MET A 89 2.62 -8.53 -4.03
CA MET A 89 1.64 -9.18 -4.90
C MET A 89 1.25 -8.25 -6.06
N GLY A 90 0.87 -7.01 -5.76
CA GLY A 90 0.47 -6.04 -6.77
C GLY A 90 1.60 -5.70 -7.74
N ALA A 91 2.85 -5.65 -7.27
CA ALA A 91 4.01 -5.44 -8.13
C ALA A 91 4.25 -6.61 -9.11
N ILE A 92 4.11 -7.86 -8.64
CA ILE A 92 4.22 -9.04 -9.49
C ILE A 92 3.12 -9.04 -10.56
N LEU A 93 1.90 -8.74 -10.13
CA LEU A 93 0.72 -8.62 -10.99
C LEU A 93 0.89 -7.52 -12.06
N TYR A 94 1.47 -6.37 -11.70
CA TYR A 94 1.81 -5.31 -12.65
C TYR A 94 2.86 -5.75 -13.65
N ARG A 95 3.92 -6.44 -13.21
CA ARG A 95 4.97 -6.96 -14.11
C ARG A 95 4.44 -7.97 -15.13
N ARG A 96 3.36 -8.70 -14.79
CA ARG A 96 2.62 -9.57 -15.72
C ARG A 96 1.74 -8.82 -16.72
N GLY A 97 1.75 -7.48 -16.70
CA GLY A 97 1.08 -6.64 -17.66
C GLY A 97 -0.40 -6.42 -17.36
N MET A 98 -0.83 -6.59 -16.11
CA MET A 98 -2.15 -6.16 -15.71
C MET A 98 -2.21 -4.64 -15.55
N ARG A 99 -3.38 -4.07 -15.86
CA ARG A 99 -3.62 -2.63 -15.69
C ARG A 99 -3.68 -2.26 -14.19
N PRO A 100 -3.38 -1.01 -13.80
CA PRO A 100 -3.41 -0.57 -12.40
C PRO A 100 -4.73 -0.85 -11.66
N TRP A 101 -5.88 -0.56 -12.27
CA TRP A 101 -7.19 -0.73 -11.61
C TRP A 101 -7.50 -2.18 -11.19
N PRO A 102 -7.37 -3.21 -12.05
CA PRO A 102 -7.50 -4.61 -11.64
C PRO A 102 -6.56 -5.02 -10.49
N ILE A 103 -5.35 -4.47 -10.46
CA ILE A 103 -4.38 -4.80 -9.41
C ILE A 103 -4.90 -4.31 -8.05
N ILE A 104 -5.34 -3.05 -7.99
CA ILE A 104 -5.96 -2.48 -6.79
C ILE A 104 -7.13 -3.35 -6.31
N ALA A 105 -8.04 -3.72 -7.23
CA ALA A 105 -9.19 -4.54 -6.89
C ALA A 105 -8.80 -5.93 -6.33
N LEU A 106 -7.76 -6.55 -6.89
CA LEU A 106 -7.25 -7.86 -6.43
C LEU A 106 -6.45 -7.76 -5.13
N THR A 107 -5.79 -6.63 -4.86
CA THR A 107 -5.05 -6.41 -3.61
C THR A 107 -5.96 -6.08 -2.43
N ALA A 108 -7.12 -5.47 -2.66
CA ALA A 108 -8.07 -5.09 -1.62
C ALA A 108 -8.50 -6.26 -0.70
N PRO A 109 -8.96 -7.44 -1.21
CA PRO A 109 -9.33 -8.55 -0.34
C PRO A 109 -8.13 -9.13 0.42
N VAL A 110 -6.96 -9.22 -0.21
CA VAL A 110 -5.73 -9.71 0.46
C VAL A 110 -5.33 -8.77 1.58
N HIS A 111 -5.45 -7.47 1.36
CA HIS A 111 -5.18 -6.46 2.38
C HIS A 111 -6.16 -6.56 3.56
N ALA A 112 -7.46 -6.56 3.29
CA ALA A 112 -8.49 -6.61 4.32
C ALA A 112 -8.47 -7.90 5.14
N ILE A 113 -8.35 -9.06 4.48
CA ILE A 113 -8.26 -10.36 5.16
C ILE A 113 -6.96 -10.44 5.95
N GLY A 114 -5.83 -10.01 5.37
CA GLY A 114 -4.55 -10.01 6.07
C GLY A 114 -4.59 -9.19 7.34
N GLU A 115 -5.13 -7.96 7.30
CA GLU A 115 -5.22 -7.12 8.50
C GLU A 115 -6.20 -7.68 9.53
N ALA A 116 -7.33 -8.23 9.10
CA ALA A 116 -8.28 -8.91 9.98
C ALA A 116 -7.60 -10.08 10.71
N LEU A 117 -6.84 -10.90 10.00
CA LEU A 117 -6.10 -12.01 10.61
C LEU A 117 -4.99 -11.52 11.55
N ALA A 118 -4.33 -10.41 11.24
CA ALA A 118 -3.24 -9.85 12.04
C ALA A 118 -3.66 -9.43 13.45
N VAL A 119 -4.94 -9.10 13.67
CA VAL A 119 -5.43 -8.70 15.01
C VAL A 119 -5.86 -9.87 15.90
N ILE A 120 -6.13 -11.05 15.33
CA ILE A 120 -6.62 -12.21 16.10
C ILE A 120 -5.61 -12.67 17.18
N PRO A 121 -4.29 -12.77 16.90
CA PRO A 121 -3.31 -13.13 17.93
C PRO A 121 -3.22 -12.15 19.11
N PHE A 122 -3.76 -10.94 18.97
CA PHE A 122 -3.83 -9.93 20.03
C PHE A 122 -5.10 -10.05 20.90
N GLY A 123 -5.92 -11.09 20.70
CA GLY A 123 -7.10 -11.39 21.51
C GLY A 123 -8.40 -10.73 21.03
N PHE A 124 -8.41 -10.10 19.84
CA PHE A 124 -9.62 -9.52 19.27
C PHE A 124 -10.56 -10.59 18.70
N THR A 125 -11.87 -10.38 18.87
CA THR A 125 -12.90 -11.31 18.40
C THR A 125 -12.96 -11.37 16.87
N LEU A 126 -13.53 -12.46 16.32
CA LEU A 126 -13.76 -12.55 14.87
C LEU A 126 -14.65 -11.41 14.34
N GLN A 127 -15.59 -10.93 15.16
CA GLN A 127 -16.40 -9.78 14.81
C GLN A 127 -15.55 -8.51 14.69
N ALA A 128 -14.70 -8.20 15.67
CA ALA A 128 -13.79 -7.06 15.60
C ALA A 128 -12.78 -7.20 14.43
N ALA A 129 -12.26 -8.40 14.21
CA ALA A 129 -11.33 -8.69 13.13
C ALA A 129 -11.96 -8.51 11.73
N PHE A 130 -13.07 -9.17 11.43
CA PHE A 130 -13.60 -9.17 10.07
C PHE A 130 -14.58 -8.03 9.79
N VAL A 131 -15.34 -7.58 10.79
CA VAL A 131 -16.29 -6.47 10.62
C VAL A 131 -15.56 -5.15 10.81
N THR A 132 -14.99 -4.89 11.99
CA THR A 132 -14.38 -3.58 12.28
C THR A 132 -13.10 -3.35 11.48
N VAL A 133 -12.15 -4.30 11.51
CA VAL A 133 -10.91 -4.18 10.73
C VAL A 133 -11.15 -4.52 9.27
N GLY A 134 -11.66 -5.71 8.93
CA GLY A 134 -11.82 -6.13 7.54
C GLY A 134 -12.60 -5.14 6.65
N ILE A 135 -13.82 -4.74 7.06
CA ILE A 135 -14.61 -3.77 6.29
C ILE A 135 -13.96 -2.38 6.32
N GLY A 136 -13.46 -1.94 7.48
CA GLY A 136 -12.77 -0.66 7.60
C GLY A 136 -11.56 -0.56 6.67
N THR A 137 -10.78 -1.64 6.57
CA THR A 137 -9.61 -1.75 5.70
C THR A 137 -9.99 -1.75 4.22
N LEU A 138 -11.11 -2.37 3.82
CA LEU A 138 -11.61 -2.26 2.45
C LEU A 138 -11.97 -0.81 2.10
N LEU A 139 -12.71 -0.12 2.95
CA LEU A 139 -13.08 1.28 2.73
C LEU A 139 -11.84 2.18 2.64
N HIS A 140 -10.92 2.02 3.58
CA HIS A 140 -9.67 2.79 3.62
C HIS A 140 -8.77 2.50 2.39
N HIS A 141 -8.68 1.24 1.97
CA HIS A 141 -7.96 0.85 0.75
C HIS A 141 -8.55 1.52 -0.50
N LEU A 142 -9.87 1.61 -0.61
CA LEU A 142 -10.53 2.26 -1.75
C LEU A 142 -10.26 3.77 -1.79
N MET A 143 -10.29 4.43 -0.63
CA MET A 143 -9.96 5.86 -0.52
C MET A 143 -8.52 6.14 -0.97
N ASP A 144 -7.56 5.39 -0.44
CA ASP A 144 -6.16 5.54 -0.80
C ASP A 144 -5.88 5.10 -2.24
N ALA A 145 -6.64 4.15 -2.77
CA ALA A 145 -6.56 3.75 -4.17
C ALA A 145 -6.96 4.87 -5.12
N ALA A 146 -8.04 5.60 -4.82
CA ALA A 146 -8.46 6.75 -5.62
C ALA A 146 -7.36 7.82 -5.68
N ILE A 147 -6.72 8.10 -4.55
CA ILE A 147 -5.56 9.01 -4.46
C ILE A 147 -4.40 8.46 -5.29
N SER A 148 -4.07 7.18 -5.11
CA SER A 148 -2.93 6.52 -5.77
C SER A 148 -3.06 6.49 -7.29
N ILE A 149 -4.24 6.17 -7.81
CA ILE A 149 -4.49 6.16 -9.27
C ILE A 149 -4.43 7.58 -9.85
N SER A 150 -4.97 8.56 -9.14
CA SER A 150 -4.91 9.96 -9.54
C SER A 150 -3.47 10.45 -9.60
N LEU A 151 -2.68 10.17 -8.56
CA LEU A 151 -1.25 10.50 -8.52
C LEU A 151 -0.46 9.75 -9.59
N PHE A 152 -0.67 8.44 -9.75
CA PHE A 152 -0.02 7.64 -10.79
C PHE A 152 -0.23 8.26 -12.17
N THR A 153 -1.48 8.62 -12.49
CA THR A 153 -1.83 9.24 -13.77
C THR A 153 -1.20 10.62 -13.94
N ALA A 154 -1.24 11.46 -12.91
CA ALA A 154 -0.62 12.79 -12.92
C ALA A 154 0.91 12.71 -13.11
N LEU A 155 1.57 11.79 -12.40
CA LEU A 155 3.02 11.57 -12.48
C LEU A 155 3.43 11.07 -13.88
N VAL A 156 2.69 10.12 -14.45
CA VAL A 156 2.93 9.65 -15.82
C VAL A 156 2.79 10.78 -16.84
N LYS A 157 1.75 11.62 -16.72
CA LYS A 157 1.57 12.82 -17.57
C LYS A 157 2.71 13.83 -17.41
N ALA A 158 3.27 13.92 -16.21
CA ALA A 158 4.44 14.77 -15.92
C ALA A 158 5.79 14.15 -16.37
N GLY A 159 5.78 12.98 -17.01
CA GLY A 159 6.99 12.33 -17.53
C GLY A 159 7.68 11.37 -16.56
N VAL A 160 7.11 11.11 -15.38
CA VAL A 160 7.65 10.11 -14.45
C VAL A 160 7.51 8.71 -15.04
N THR A 161 8.64 8.04 -15.21
CA THR A 161 8.68 6.70 -15.81
C THR A 161 8.58 5.62 -14.74
N PHE A 162 7.53 4.81 -14.80
CA PHE A 162 7.34 3.59 -14.01
C PHE A 162 7.86 2.35 -14.76
N TYR A 163 7.72 1.16 -14.18
CA TYR A 163 7.96 -0.08 -14.93
C TYR A 163 6.97 -0.18 -16.09
N THR A 164 7.45 -0.49 -17.29
CA THR A 164 6.58 -0.66 -18.47
C THR A 164 6.50 -2.13 -18.84
N PRO A 165 5.40 -2.84 -18.54
CA PRO A 165 5.22 -4.22 -18.97
C PRO A 165 5.11 -4.30 -20.50
N ALA A 166 5.75 -5.30 -21.10
CA ALA A 166 5.70 -5.52 -22.55
C ALA A 166 4.26 -5.60 -23.09
N ARG A 167 3.33 -6.20 -22.34
CA ARG A 167 1.92 -6.32 -22.72
C ARG A 167 1.19 -4.96 -22.78
N LEU A 168 1.51 -4.02 -21.89
CA LEU A 168 0.89 -2.69 -21.87
C LEU A 168 1.48 -1.76 -22.93
N SER A 169 2.75 -1.95 -23.30
CA SER A 169 3.41 -1.18 -24.36
C SER A 169 2.74 -1.31 -25.73
N LYS A 170 2.16 -2.49 -26.03
CA LYS A 170 1.47 -2.76 -27.30
C LYS A 170 0.06 -2.14 -27.40
N SER A 171 -0.46 -1.59 -26.30
CA SER A 171 -1.82 -1.05 -26.21
C SER A 171 -1.89 0.48 -26.09
N SER A 172 -0.74 1.16 -26.14
CA SER A 172 -0.70 2.63 -26.14
C SER A 172 -0.94 3.12 -27.58
N PRO A 173 -1.93 3.99 -27.83
CA PRO A 173 -2.06 4.62 -29.14
C PRO A 173 -0.77 5.42 -29.42
N LYS A 174 -0.24 5.27 -30.64
CA LYS A 174 0.86 6.09 -31.15
C LYS A 174 0.43 7.54 -31.27
#